data_AF-A0A7K7VFQ7-F1
#
_entry.id   AF-A0A7K7VFQ7-F1
#
_cell.length_a   1.000
_cell.length_b   1.000
_cell.length_c   1.000
_cell.angle_alpha   90.00
_cell.angle_beta   90.00
_cell.angle_gamma   90.00
#
_symmetry.space_group_name_H-M   'P 1'
#
loop_
_entity.id
_entity.type
_entity.pdbx_description
1 polymer ?
#
loop_
_entity_poly.entity_id
_entity_poly.type
_entity_poly.pdbx_seq_one_letter_code
_entity_poly.pdbx_strand_id
1 'polypeptide(L)'
;APGMELSYRSTISIYKSILDEFNPALENLVYLGNNYLRAFHALSEAAEVYFKAIEKIGEQALQSSTSHVLGEILVQMSNTHRLLNSDLDVVTRTFHVDLLQHMEKNTKMDVQFISESQKQYELEYRHRASSLEKCTTELWRMERARDKNTREMKENVIRLRSEMQAFTSESQRAAELEEKRRYRFLAEKHQLLSSTLLQFYSRV
;
A
#
# COMPACT_ATOMS: atom_id res chain seq x y z
N ALA A 1 -5.00 9.91 -33.31
CA ALA A 1 -5.48 8.56 -33.66
C ALA A 1 -6.16 7.96 -32.42
N PRO A 2 -7.26 7.21 -32.55
CA PRO A 2 -8.09 6.79 -31.43
C PRO A 2 -7.34 6.03 -30.32
N GLY A 3 -6.33 5.24 -30.67
CA GLY A 3 -5.54 4.47 -29.69
C GLY A 3 -4.70 5.31 -28.71
N MET A 4 -4.19 6.48 -29.13
CA MET A 4 -3.36 7.33 -28.26
C MET A 4 -4.20 8.07 -27.21
N GLU A 5 -5.45 8.43 -27.57
CA GLU A 5 -6.41 9.04 -26.65
C GLU A 5 -6.88 8.03 -25.60
N LEU A 6 -7.10 6.77 -25.99
CA LEU A 6 -7.46 5.70 -25.06
C LEU A 6 -6.35 5.42 -24.04
N SER A 7 -5.09 5.34 -24.49
CA SER A 7 -3.94 5.12 -23.60
C SER A 7 -3.73 6.30 -22.63
N TYR A 8 -3.94 7.54 -23.09
CA TYR A 8 -3.95 8.71 -22.22
C TYR A 8 -5.01 8.63 -21.13
N ARG A 9 -6.27 8.37 -21.52
CA ARG A 9 -7.39 8.25 -20.56
C ARG A 9 -7.15 7.14 -19.56
N SER A 10 -6.65 5.98 -20.01
CA SER A 10 -6.32 4.86 -19.13
C SER A 10 -5.23 5.25 -18.12
N THR A 11 -4.14 5.88 -18.57
CA THR A 11 -3.06 6.34 -17.69
C THR A 11 -3.56 7.32 -16.63
N ILE A 12 -4.36 8.32 -17.02
CA ILE A 12 -4.95 9.28 -16.08
C ILE A 12 -5.93 8.60 -15.11
N SER A 13 -6.72 7.63 -15.60
CA SER A 13 -7.65 6.88 -14.76
C SER A 13 -6.92 6.09 -13.67
N ILE A 14 -5.75 5.53 -13.97
CA ILE A 14 -4.93 4.81 -12.98
C ILE A 14 -4.45 5.78 -11.89
N TYR A 15 -3.88 6.93 -12.27
CA TYR A 15 -3.44 7.92 -11.28
C TYR A 15 -4.59 8.42 -10.41
N LYS A 16 -5.76 8.67 -11.01
CA LYS A 16 -6.97 9.04 -10.26
C LYS A 16 -7.45 7.94 -9.32
N SER A 17 -7.52 6.70 -9.77
CA SER A 17 -7.85 5.55 -8.92
C SER A 17 -6.92 5.46 -7.70
N ILE A 18 -5.62 5.66 -7.90
CA ILE A 18 -4.65 5.65 -6.79
C ILE A 18 -4.93 6.80 -5.79
N LEU A 19 -5.16 8.01 -6.28
CA LEU A 19 -5.36 9.20 -5.44
C LEU A 19 -6.73 9.21 -4.73
N ASP A 20 -7.78 8.87 -5.46
CA ASP A 20 -9.16 9.08 -5.04
C ASP A 20 -9.76 7.83 -4.38
N GLU A 21 -9.21 6.65 -4.65
CA GLU A 21 -9.71 5.37 -4.11
C GLU A 21 -8.69 4.67 -3.21
N PHE A 22 -7.51 4.32 -3.75
CA PHE A 22 -6.54 3.50 -3.01
C PHE A 22 -5.99 4.20 -1.77
N ASN A 23 -5.51 5.44 -1.91
CA ASN A 23 -4.91 6.17 -0.79
C ASN A 23 -5.93 6.43 0.34
N PRO A 24 -7.14 6.94 0.08
CA PRO A 24 -8.18 7.06 1.10
C PRO A 24 -8.56 5.73 1.75
N ALA A 25 -8.64 4.65 0.98
CA ALA A 25 -8.87 3.30 1.53
C ALA A 25 -7.72 2.87 2.46
N LEU A 26 -6.48 3.18 2.11
CA LEU A 26 -5.30 2.87 2.92
C LEU A 26 -5.27 3.69 4.23
N GLU A 27 -5.65 4.98 4.20
CA GLU A 27 -5.81 5.80 5.41
C GLU A 27 -6.88 5.23 6.33
N ASN A 28 -8.04 4.86 5.78
CA ASN A 28 -9.08 4.21 6.56
C ASN A 28 -8.60 2.88 7.15
N LEU A 29 -7.82 2.10 6.41
CA LEU A 29 -7.24 0.86 6.91
C LEU A 29 -6.25 1.09 8.06
N VAL A 30 -5.47 2.17 8.03
CA VAL A 30 -4.63 2.60 9.17
C VAL A 30 -5.49 2.94 10.39
N TYR A 31 -6.59 3.67 10.20
CA TYR A 31 -7.53 3.99 11.28
C TYR A 31 -8.12 2.71 11.91
N LEU A 32 -8.63 1.80 11.08
CA LEU A 32 -9.18 0.51 11.52
C LEU A 32 -8.11 -0.35 12.21
N GLY A 33 -6.88 -0.37 11.69
CA GLY A 33 -5.77 -1.08 12.30
C GLY A 33 -5.39 -0.54 13.68
N ASN A 34 -5.39 0.78 13.86
CA ASN A 34 -5.19 1.40 15.18
C ASN A 34 -6.33 1.09 16.15
N ASN A 35 -7.57 1.03 15.67
CA ASN A 35 -8.70 0.58 16.50
C ASN A 35 -8.51 -0.87 16.95
N TYR A 36 -8.09 -1.74 16.03
CA TYR A 36 -7.82 -3.14 16.36
C TYR A 36 -6.69 -3.27 17.39
N LEU A 37 -5.60 -2.52 17.22
CA LEU A 37 -4.47 -2.48 18.15
C LEU A 37 -4.89 -2.02 19.56
N ARG A 38 -5.75 -1.00 19.67
CA ARG A 38 -6.27 -0.53 20.97
C ARG A 38 -7.13 -1.59 21.66
N ALA A 39 -8.03 -2.24 20.92
CA ALA A 39 -8.87 -3.31 21.47
C ALA A 39 -8.02 -4.47 22.00
N PHE A 40 -6.93 -4.77 21.30
CA PHE A 40 -5.99 -5.80 21.69
C PHE A 40 -5.22 -5.47 22.98
N HIS A 41 -4.70 -4.24 23.11
CA HIS A 41 -4.07 -3.80 24.35
C HIS A 41 -5.02 -3.86 25.53
N ALA A 42 -6.28 -3.42 25.35
CA ALA A 42 -7.29 -3.50 26.41
C ALA A 42 -7.57 -4.95 26.84
N LEU A 43 -7.61 -5.90 25.90
CA LEU A 43 -7.75 -7.32 26.21
C LEU A 43 -6.54 -7.84 27.00
N SER A 44 -5.33 -7.50 26.57
CA SER A 44 -4.07 -7.89 27.24
C SER A 44 -4.01 -7.38 28.69
N GLU A 45 -4.38 -6.11 28.91
CA GLU A 45 -4.43 -5.50 30.25
C GLU A 45 -5.49 -6.17 31.14
N ALA A 46 -6.68 -6.45 30.60
CA ALA A 46 -7.75 -7.12 31.34
C ALA A 46 -7.34 -8.55 31.74
N ALA A 47 -6.70 -9.28 30.82
CA ALA A 47 -6.22 -10.63 31.08
C ALA A 47 -5.11 -10.64 32.14
N GLU A 48 -4.17 -9.69 32.09
CA GLU A 48 -3.11 -9.54 33.11
C GLU A 48 -3.70 -9.35 34.52
N VAL A 49 -4.74 -8.52 34.66
CA VAL A 49 -5.43 -8.33 35.95
C VAL A 49 -6.11 -9.61 36.42
N TYR A 50 -6.77 -10.34 35.52
CA TYR A 50 -7.44 -11.60 35.84
C TYR A 50 -6.44 -12.67 36.32
N PHE A 51 -5.35 -12.89 35.59
CA PHE A 51 -4.38 -13.93 35.93
C PHE A 51 -3.56 -13.58 37.18
N LYS A 52 -3.31 -12.29 37.46
CA LYS A 52 -2.79 -11.86 38.77
C LYS A 52 -3.71 -12.23 39.93
N ALA A 53 -5.03 -12.14 39.75
CA ALA A 53 -5.97 -12.57 40.78
C ALA A 53 -5.91 -14.10 40.98
N ILE A 54 -5.77 -14.87 39.90
CA ILE A 54 -5.56 -16.33 39.97
C ILE A 54 -4.26 -16.68 40.70
N GLU A 55 -3.16 -16.00 40.39
CA GLU A 55 -1.86 -16.17 41.06
C GLU A 55 -1.99 -15.98 42.57
N LYS A 56 -2.65 -14.89 43.01
CA LYS A 56 -2.88 -14.60 44.42
C LYS A 56 -3.71 -15.69 45.13
N ILE A 57 -4.71 -16.27 44.46
CA ILE A 57 -5.47 -17.41 45.00
C ILE A 57 -4.56 -18.65 45.08
N GLY A 58 -3.72 -18.86 44.08
CA GLY A 58 -2.69 -19.91 44.09
C GLY A 58 -1.72 -19.79 45.26
N GLU A 59 -1.22 -18.58 45.54
CA GLU A 59 -0.36 -18.27 46.68
C GLU A 59 -1.03 -18.61 48.03
N GLN A 60 -2.33 -18.36 48.17
CA GLN A 60 -3.08 -18.76 49.36
C GLN A 60 -3.17 -20.28 49.50
N ALA A 61 -3.44 -20.99 48.39
CA ALA A 61 -3.51 -22.45 48.37
C ALA A 61 -2.14 -23.10 48.64
N LEU A 62 -1.03 -22.46 48.29
CA LEU A 62 0.33 -22.90 48.65
C LEU A 62 0.57 -22.91 50.15
N GLN A 63 -0.09 -22.04 50.92
CA GLN A 63 0.00 -22.04 52.39
C GLN A 63 -0.92 -23.09 53.05
N SER A 64 -1.74 -23.80 52.26
CA SER A 64 -2.66 -24.84 52.76
C SER A 64 -1.95 -26.20 52.88
N SER A 65 -2.23 -26.91 53.98
CA SER A 65 -1.69 -28.25 54.23
C SER A 65 -2.24 -29.33 53.28
N THR A 66 -3.41 -29.13 52.68
CA THR A 66 -4.07 -30.12 51.82
C THR A 66 -4.16 -29.69 50.35
N SER A 67 -3.94 -28.40 50.06
CA SER A 67 -4.16 -27.84 48.72
C SER A 67 -2.88 -27.31 48.04
N HIS A 68 -1.70 -27.58 48.62
CA HIS A 68 -0.42 -27.08 48.10
C HIS A 68 -0.23 -27.33 46.60
N VAL A 69 -0.46 -28.58 46.14
CA VAL A 69 -0.31 -28.95 44.71
C VAL A 69 -1.27 -28.16 43.80
N LEU A 70 -2.49 -27.85 44.27
CA LEU A 70 -3.42 -27.01 43.51
C LEU A 70 -2.94 -25.57 43.45
N GLY A 71 -2.30 -25.07 44.51
CA GLY A 71 -1.65 -23.76 44.53
C GLY A 71 -0.53 -23.65 43.49
N GLU A 72 0.33 -24.68 43.37
CA GLU A 72 1.37 -24.74 42.34
C GLU A 72 0.78 -24.67 40.93
N ILE A 73 -0.29 -25.43 40.66
CA ILE A 73 -0.97 -25.43 39.35
C ILE A 73 -1.55 -24.04 39.02
N LEU A 74 -2.20 -23.37 39.96
CA LEU A 74 -2.79 -22.04 39.75
C LEU A 74 -1.72 -20.98 39.45
N VAL A 75 -0.62 -20.99 40.20
CA VAL A 75 0.52 -20.09 39.95
C VAL A 75 1.16 -20.41 38.59
N GLN A 76 1.33 -21.68 38.23
CA GLN A 76 1.81 -22.08 36.91
C GLN A 76 0.88 -21.60 35.78
N MET A 77 -0.44 -21.73 35.93
CA MET A 77 -1.40 -21.24 34.95
C MET A 77 -1.26 -19.72 34.70
N SER A 78 -1.11 -18.92 35.77
CA SER A 78 -0.85 -17.48 35.64
C SER A 78 0.47 -17.20 34.91
N ASN A 79 1.55 -17.90 35.28
CA ASN A 79 2.86 -17.75 34.65
C ASN A 79 2.83 -18.09 33.15
N THR A 80 2.16 -19.19 32.76
CA THR A 80 1.98 -19.57 31.36
C THR A 80 1.24 -18.49 30.58
N HIS A 81 0.18 -17.91 31.15
CA HIS A 81 -0.52 -16.81 30.49
C HIS A 81 0.37 -15.56 30.33
N ARG A 82 1.17 -15.20 31.34
CA ARG A 82 2.09 -14.06 31.25
C ARG A 82 3.14 -14.26 30.16
N LEU A 83 3.67 -15.47 30.00
CA LEU A 83 4.58 -15.81 28.90
C LEU A 83 3.90 -15.69 27.54
N LEU A 84 2.69 -16.22 27.42
CA LEU A 84 1.89 -16.12 26.19
C LEU A 84 1.62 -14.66 25.82
N ASN A 85 1.28 -13.81 26.79
CA ASN A 85 1.08 -12.38 26.58
C ASN A 85 2.39 -11.67 26.14
N SER A 86 3.54 -12.07 26.68
CA SER A 86 4.86 -11.55 26.27
C SER A 86 5.25 -11.97 24.86
N ASP A 87 4.92 -13.18 24.41
CA ASP A 87 5.16 -13.61 23.03
C ASP A 87 4.24 -12.88 22.05
N LEU A 88 3.02 -12.59 22.50
CA LEU A 88 2.02 -11.87 21.74
C LEU A 88 2.37 -10.38 21.51
N ASP A 89 3.18 -9.80 22.40
CA ASP A 89 3.78 -8.47 22.21
C ASP A 89 4.60 -8.38 20.92
N VAL A 90 5.25 -9.47 20.49
CA VAL A 90 6.02 -9.51 19.24
C VAL A 90 5.09 -9.31 18.04
N VAL A 91 3.96 -10.03 18.01
CA VAL A 91 2.93 -9.89 16.97
C VAL A 91 2.42 -8.45 16.92
N THR A 92 2.14 -7.89 18.10
CA THR A 92 1.60 -6.53 18.26
C THR A 92 2.57 -5.48 17.75
N ARG A 93 3.86 -5.63 18.06
CA ARG A 93 4.94 -4.77 17.54
C ARG A 93 5.05 -4.87 16.02
N THR A 94 5.02 -6.08 15.45
CA THR A 94 5.03 -6.25 13.99
C THR A 94 3.81 -5.58 13.35
N PHE A 95 2.62 -5.73 13.93
CA PHE A 95 1.43 -5.08 13.41
C PHE A 95 1.54 -3.55 13.44
N HIS A 96 2.01 -2.98 14.56
CA HIS A 96 2.12 -1.55 14.69
C HIS A 96 3.28 -0.95 13.86
N VAL A 97 4.51 -1.43 14.09
CA VAL A 97 5.74 -0.86 13.54
C VAL A 97 5.90 -1.25 12.08
N ASP A 98 5.83 -2.55 11.77
CA ASP A 98 6.16 -3.02 10.42
C ASP A 98 5.02 -2.81 9.44
N LEU A 99 3.76 -2.71 9.89
CA LEU A 99 2.59 -2.56 9.03
C LEU A 99 1.95 -1.17 9.14
N LEU A 100 1.38 -0.79 10.29
CA LEU A 100 0.57 0.44 10.40
C LEU A 100 1.39 1.71 10.19
N GLN A 101 2.56 1.83 10.81
CA GLN A 101 3.43 3.01 10.63
C GLN A 101 3.93 3.14 9.19
N HIS A 102 4.26 2.02 8.53
CA HIS A 102 4.66 2.02 7.13
C HIS A 102 3.51 2.46 6.21
N MET A 103 2.28 1.98 6.45
CA MET A 103 1.10 2.44 5.71
C MET A 103 0.87 3.93 5.90
N GLU A 104 0.89 4.42 7.15
CA GLU A 104 0.67 5.84 7.45
C GLU A 104 1.72 6.74 6.76
N LYS A 105 2.99 6.34 6.81
CA LYS A 105 4.08 7.07 6.14
C LYS A 105 3.90 7.06 4.62
N ASN A 106 3.57 5.90 4.05
CA ASN A 106 3.40 5.76 2.61
C ASN A 106 2.26 6.64 2.12
N THR A 107 1.07 6.59 2.72
CA THR A 107 -0.06 7.38 2.22
C THR A 107 0.23 8.89 2.17
N LYS A 108 0.94 9.42 3.17
CA LYS A 108 1.32 10.85 3.21
C LYS A 108 2.25 11.25 2.05
N MET A 109 3.24 10.42 1.73
CA MET A 109 4.19 10.71 0.64
C MET A 109 3.61 10.36 -0.73
N ASP A 110 2.72 9.37 -0.79
CA ASP A 110 2.21 8.82 -2.04
C ASP A 110 1.32 9.79 -2.81
N VAL A 111 0.50 10.56 -2.09
CA VAL A 111 -0.36 11.60 -2.66
C VAL A 111 0.47 12.62 -3.43
N GLN A 112 1.58 13.08 -2.84
CA GLN A 112 2.47 14.03 -3.51
C GLN A 112 3.13 13.39 -4.74
N PHE A 113 3.71 12.19 -4.58
CA PHE A 113 4.41 11.50 -5.65
C PHE A 113 3.52 11.23 -6.87
N ILE A 114 2.29 10.75 -6.66
CA ILE A 114 1.36 10.45 -7.74
C ILE A 114 0.82 11.74 -8.37
N SER A 115 0.51 12.76 -7.58
CA SER A 115 0.04 14.05 -8.12
C SER A 115 1.10 14.71 -9.01
N GLU A 116 2.36 14.67 -8.60
CA GLU A 116 3.48 15.19 -9.39
C GLU A 116 3.69 14.36 -10.67
N SER A 117 3.63 13.04 -10.57
CA SER A 117 3.75 12.12 -11.72
C SER A 117 2.64 12.35 -12.75
N GLN A 118 1.38 12.46 -12.29
CA GLN A 118 0.24 12.77 -13.14
C GLN A 118 0.43 14.11 -13.86
N LYS A 119 0.80 15.17 -13.12
CA LYS A 119 1.01 16.50 -13.67
C LYS A 119 2.13 16.54 -14.72
N GLN A 120 3.24 15.84 -14.46
CA GLN A 120 4.35 15.72 -15.41
C GLN A 120 3.91 14.99 -16.68
N TYR A 121 3.19 13.88 -16.54
CA TYR A 121 2.64 13.14 -17.68
C TYR A 121 1.70 14.01 -18.53
N GLU A 122 0.76 14.72 -17.90
CA GLU A 122 -0.18 15.60 -18.61
C GLU A 122 0.51 16.76 -19.33
N LEU A 123 1.58 17.32 -18.75
CA LEU A 123 2.36 18.38 -19.37
C LEU A 123 3.08 17.87 -20.63
N GLU A 124 3.78 16.74 -20.51
CA GLU A 124 4.54 16.14 -21.61
C GLU A 124 3.60 15.66 -22.72
N TYR A 125 2.47 15.06 -22.36
CA TYR A 125 1.44 14.66 -23.33
C TYR A 125 0.94 15.85 -24.13
N ARG A 126 0.56 16.96 -23.47
CA ARG A 126 0.08 18.19 -24.15
C ARG A 126 1.15 18.78 -25.05
N HIS A 127 2.40 18.81 -24.60
CA HIS A 127 3.53 19.32 -25.38
C HIS A 127 3.73 18.50 -26.68
N ARG A 128 3.76 17.17 -26.58
CA ARG A 128 3.90 16.28 -27.73
C ARG A 128 2.70 16.34 -28.67
N ALA A 129 1.48 16.36 -28.12
CA ALA A 129 0.25 16.47 -28.90
C ALA A 129 0.20 17.78 -29.70
N SER A 130 0.54 18.91 -29.07
CA SER A 130 0.60 20.21 -29.75
C SER A 130 1.68 20.24 -30.84
N SER A 131 2.85 19.65 -30.58
CA SER A 131 3.93 19.56 -31.56
C SER A 131 3.52 18.74 -32.79
N LEU A 132 2.88 17.59 -32.57
CA LEU A 132 2.36 16.74 -33.63
C LEU A 132 1.25 17.42 -34.44
N GLU A 133 0.34 18.14 -33.79
CA GLU A 133 -0.73 18.90 -34.44
C GLU A 133 -0.17 20.01 -35.33
N LYS A 134 0.83 20.76 -34.84
CA LYS A 134 1.53 21.81 -35.62
C LYS A 134 2.19 21.22 -36.88
N CYS A 135 2.98 20.15 -36.74
CA CYS A 135 3.63 19.50 -37.89
C CYS A 135 2.61 18.89 -38.86
N THR A 136 1.51 18.34 -38.34
CA THR A 136 0.43 17.81 -39.19
C THR A 136 -0.22 18.94 -39.99
N THR A 137 -0.58 20.05 -39.35
CA THR A 137 -1.21 21.22 -40.00
C THR A 137 -0.28 21.83 -41.05
N GLU A 138 1.02 21.91 -40.75
CA GLU A 138 2.03 22.39 -41.69
C GLU A 138 2.18 21.47 -42.90
N LEU A 139 2.17 20.14 -42.70
CA LEU A 139 2.16 19.17 -43.79
C LEU A 139 0.97 19.41 -44.73
N TRP A 140 -0.25 19.58 -44.19
CA TRP A 140 -1.44 19.89 -44.99
C TRP A 140 -1.32 21.20 -45.76
N ARG A 141 -0.58 22.19 -45.24
CA ARG A 141 -0.32 23.47 -45.93
C ARG A 141 0.65 23.27 -47.09
N MET A 142 1.74 22.55 -46.86
CA MET A 142 2.76 22.24 -47.86
C MET A 142 2.22 21.38 -49.01
N GLU A 143 1.39 20.39 -48.71
CA GLU A 143 0.73 19.53 -49.72
C GLU A 143 -0.15 20.37 -50.67
N ARG A 144 -0.87 21.35 -50.14
CA ARG A 144 -1.68 22.29 -50.94
C ARG A 144 -0.82 23.23 -51.79
N ALA A 145 0.33 23.66 -51.26
CA ALA A 145 1.28 24.52 -51.96
C ALA A 145 2.18 23.78 -52.96
N ARG A 146 2.10 22.45 -53.03
CA ARG A 146 3.01 21.58 -53.83
C ARG A 146 4.49 21.82 -53.51
N ASP A 147 4.79 22.00 -52.23
CA ASP A 147 6.15 22.26 -51.75
C ASP A 147 7.06 21.03 -51.98
N LYS A 148 8.30 21.26 -52.42
CA LYS A 148 9.29 20.21 -52.69
C LYS A 148 9.71 19.44 -51.42
N ASN A 149 9.62 20.08 -50.25
CA ASN A 149 10.02 19.51 -48.95
C ASN A 149 8.89 18.73 -48.25
N THR A 150 7.73 18.56 -48.90
CA THR A 150 6.57 17.84 -48.35
C THR A 150 6.92 16.41 -47.88
N ARG A 151 7.84 15.73 -48.58
CA ARG A 151 8.27 14.37 -48.22
C ARG A 151 8.96 14.32 -46.86
N GLU A 152 9.90 15.24 -46.62
CA GLU A 152 10.64 15.32 -45.36
C GLU A 152 9.71 15.66 -44.20
N MET A 153 8.77 16.59 -44.41
CA MET A 153 7.75 16.91 -43.41
C MET A 153 6.86 15.70 -43.08
N LYS A 154 6.49 14.90 -44.09
CA LYS A 154 5.72 13.66 -43.88
C LYS A 154 6.50 12.63 -43.06
N GLU A 155 7.78 12.44 -43.35
CA GLU A 155 8.68 11.57 -42.57
C GLU A 155 8.79 12.06 -41.12
N ASN A 156 8.89 13.37 -40.90
CA ASN A 156 8.90 13.97 -39.56
C ASN A 156 7.58 13.75 -38.80
N VAL A 157 6.42 13.92 -39.45
CA VAL A 157 5.11 13.64 -38.83
C VAL A 157 4.98 12.16 -38.46
N ILE A 158 5.43 11.24 -39.32
CA ILE A 158 5.43 9.81 -39.01
C ILE A 158 6.31 9.52 -37.80
N ARG A 159 7.53 10.09 -37.74
CA ARG A 159 8.43 9.96 -36.60
C ARG A 159 7.79 10.45 -35.29
N LEU A 160 7.22 11.66 -35.29
CA LEU A 160 6.55 12.22 -34.12
C LEU A 160 5.34 11.38 -33.66
N ARG A 161 4.59 10.79 -34.60
CA ARG A 161 3.51 9.84 -34.25
C ARG A 161 4.03 8.60 -33.55
N SER A 162 5.12 8.02 -34.05
CA SER A 162 5.76 6.85 -33.43
C SER A 162 6.31 7.18 -32.05
N GLU A 163 6.98 8.34 -31.89
CA GLU A 163 7.47 8.82 -30.58
C GLU A 163 6.32 9.06 -29.59
N MET A 164 5.19 9.61 -30.05
CA MET A 164 4.00 9.80 -29.22
C MET A 164 3.38 8.47 -28.79
N GLN A 165 3.27 7.51 -29.71
CA GLN A 165 2.72 6.18 -29.40
C GLN A 165 3.58 5.43 -28.40
N ALA A 166 4.91 5.46 -28.58
CA ALA A 166 5.85 4.86 -27.63
C ALA A 166 5.73 5.52 -26.24
N PHE A 167 5.65 6.85 -26.18
CA PHE A 167 5.46 7.59 -24.95
C PHE A 167 4.17 7.21 -24.21
N THR A 168 3.03 7.16 -24.91
CA THR A 168 1.76 6.79 -24.28
C THR A 168 1.78 5.36 -23.76
N SER A 169 2.33 4.42 -24.55
CA SER A 169 2.41 3.01 -24.16
C SER A 169 3.31 2.80 -22.94
N GLU A 170 4.48 3.44 -22.91
CA GLU A 170 5.41 3.29 -21.79
C GLU A 170 4.88 3.97 -20.53
N SER A 171 4.24 5.13 -20.67
CA SER A 171 3.63 5.84 -19.54
C SER A 171 2.48 5.04 -18.92
N GLN A 172 1.65 4.40 -19.75
CA GLN A 172 0.59 3.52 -19.27
C GLN A 172 1.18 2.34 -18.48
N ARG A 173 2.19 1.65 -19.03
CA ARG A 173 2.88 0.55 -18.36
C ARG A 173 3.51 0.97 -17.03
N ALA A 174 4.07 2.18 -16.98
CA ALA A 174 4.61 2.76 -15.75
C ALA A 174 3.51 3.01 -14.70
N ALA A 175 2.36 3.56 -15.11
CA ALA A 175 1.22 3.77 -14.21
C ALA A 175 0.65 2.45 -13.67
N GLU A 176 0.48 1.43 -14.52
CA GLU A 176 0.06 0.08 -14.12
C GLU A 176 1.04 -0.55 -13.13
N LEU A 177 2.35 -0.32 -13.32
CA LEU A 177 3.37 -0.79 -12.38
C LEU A 177 3.26 -0.08 -11.03
N GLU A 178 2.98 1.22 -11.02
CA GLU A 178 2.76 1.99 -9.80
C GLU A 178 1.54 1.46 -9.03
N GLU A 179 0.41 1.23 -9.70
CA GLU A 179 -0.75 0.59 -9.07
C GLU A 179 -0.40 -0.78 -8.48
N LYS A 180 0.26 -1.64 -9.26
CA LYS A 180 0.66 -2.97 -8.81
C LYS A 180 1.58 -2.95 -7.59
N ARG A 181 2.50 -1.99 -7.49
CA ARG A 181 3.43 -1.84 -6.34
C ARG A 181 2.67 -1.61 -5.04
N ARG A 182 1.59 -0.84 -5.08
CA ARG A 182 0.75 -0.52 -3.91
C ARG A 182 0.00 -1.74 -3.39
N TYR A 183 -0.64 -2.50 -4.28
CA TYR A 183 -1.30 -3.75 -3.90
C TYR A 183 -0.31 -4.82 -3.42
N ARG A 184 0.87 -4.91 -4.06
CA ARG A 184 1.93 -5.82 -3.62
C ARG A 184 2.39 -5.48 -2.20
N PHE A 185 2.66 -4.19 -1.93
CA PHE A 185 3.06 -3.74 -0.60
C PHE A 185 2.04 -4.18 0.47
N LEU A 186 0.74 -3.99 0.19
CA LEU A 186 -0.30 -4.39 1.13
C LEU A 186 -0.29 -5.90 1.40
N ALA A 187 -0.17 -6.71 0.34
CA ALA A 187 -0.10 -8.16 0.45
C ALA A 187 1.15 -8.63 1.23
N GLU A 188 2.32 -8.08 0.93
CA GLU A 188 3.58 -8.42 1.61
C GLU A 188 3.53 -8.09 3.11
N LYS A 189 2.98 -6.93 3.47
CA LYS A 189 2.84 -6.54 4.89
C LYS A 189 1.88 -7.45 5.66
N HIS A 190 0.75 -7.84 5.05
CA HIS A 190 -0.19 -8.76 5.70
C HIS A 190 0.34 -10.21 5.74
N GLN A 191 1.13 -10.62 4.75
CA GLN A 191 1.81 -11.92 4.77
C GLN A 191 2.84 -11.98 5.90
N LEU A 192 3.61 -10.90 6.12
CA LEU A 192 4.52 -10.79 7.25
C LEU A 192 3.77 -10.96 8.58
N LEU A 193 2.70 -10.19 8.78
CA LEU A 193 1.88 -10.29 9.99
C LEU A 193 1.32 -11.71 10.19
N SER A 194 0.81 -12.33 9.12
CA SER A 194 0.25 -13.68 9.15
C SER A 194 1.31 -14.72 9.53
N SER A 195 2.53 -14.55 9.03
CA SER A 195 3.66 -15.43 9.36
C SER A 195 4.06 -15.29 10.83
N THR A 196 4.11 -14.06 11.35
CA THR A 196 4.39 -13.80 12.77
C THR A 196 3.28 -14.37 13.67
N LEU A 197 2.02 -14.23 13.30
CA LEU A 197 0.88 -14.85 13.98
C LEU A 197 0.98 -16.38 13.99
N LEU A 198 1.32 -16.99 12.86
CA LEU A 198 1.47 -18.44 12.77
C LEU A 198 2.60 -18.94 13.68
N GLN A 199 3.72 -18.23 13.72
CA GLN A 199 4.82 -18.56 14.63
C GLN A 199 4.39 -18.45 16.10
N PHE A 200 3.62 -17.43 16.46
CA PHE A 200 3.03 -17.31 17.79
C PHE A 200 2.15 -18.52 18.12
N TYR A 201 1.18 -18.85 17.28
CA TYR A 201 0.28 -19.99 17.53
C TYR A 201 1.00 -21.34 17.57
N SER A 202 2.13 -21.49 16.88
CA SER A 202 2.91 -22.73 16.92
C SER A 202 3.70 -22.96 18.21
N ARG A 203 3.86 -21.91 19.04
CA ARG A 203 4.54 -21.98 20.34
C ARG A 203 3.59 -22.24 21.50
N VAL A 204 2.29 -22.06 21.27
CA VAL A 204 1.19 -22.34 22.21
C VAL A 204 0.79 -23.80 22.09
#